data_AF-A0A8X6FV74-F1
#
_entry.id   AF-A0A8X6FV74-F1
#
_cell.length_a   1.000
_cell.length_b   1.000
_cell.length_c   1.000
_cell.angle_alpha   90.00
_cell.angle_beta   90.00
_cell.angle_gamma   90.00
#
_symmetry.space_group_name_H-M   'P 1'
#
loop_
_entity.id
_entity.type
_entity.pdbx_description
1 polymer ?
#
loop_
_entity_poly.entity_id
_entity_poly.type
_entity_poly.pdbx_seq_one_letter_code
_entity_poly.pdbx_strand_id
1 'polypeptide(L)'
;MTAILDSGSQQSLCSFQAANVLGLKKQDFCASIAGVSGSWFSVRKKVSTEISKGDSFKRKLNFLLVPKITGCVPNQPFDLTKMNLPQNITYADAEFNIPQTNQYSPGR
;
A
#
# COMPACT_ATOMS: atom_id res chain seq x y z
N MET A 1 -8.03 -0.13 -5.73
CA MET A 1 -6.72 -0.58 -5.23
C MET A 1 -6.67 -0.31 -3.74
N THR A 2 -6.18 -1.26 -2.96
CA THR A 2 -6.08 -1.14 -1.49
C THR A 2 -4.69 -0.64 -1.11
N ALA A 3 -4.59 0.10 -0.02
CA ALA A 3 -3.33 0.66 0.49
C ALA A 3 -3.31 0.59 2.03
N ILE A 4 -2.11 0.61 2.61
CA ILE A 4 -1.90 0.64 4.06
C ILE A 4 -1.43 2.04 4.44
N LEU A 5 -2.08 2.62 5.45
CA LEU A 5 -1.61 3.86 6.07
C LEU A 5 -0.65 3.52 7.20
N ASP A 6 0.62 3.86 7.02
CA ASP A 6 1.67 3.65 8.00
C ASP A 6 2.21 4.99 8.49
N SER A 7 1.77 5.43 9.67
CA SER A 7 2.27 6.66 10.29
C SER A 7 3.71 6.53 10.81
N GLY A 8 4.25 5.31 10.92
CA GLY A 8 5.65 5.08 11.26
C GLY A 8 6.60 5.25 10.07
N SER A 9 6.07 5.33 8.85
CA SER A 9 6.87 5.52 7.63
C SER A 9 7.14 6.99 7.34
N GLN A 10 8.40 7.32 7.05
CA GLN A 10 8.80 8.65 6.57
C GLN A 10 8.49 8.90 5.10
N GLN A 11 8.29 7.83 4.31
CA GLN A 11 8.11 7.89 2.86
C GLN A 11 6.95 7.00 2.44
N SER A 12 6.17 7.45 1.46
CA SER A 12 5.14 6.63 0.85
C SER A 12 5.76 5.73 -0.23
N LEU A 13 5.44 4.45 -0.21
CA LEU A 13 5.96 3.46 -1.15
C LEU A 13 4.86 2.98 -2.10
N CYS A 14 5.22 2.71 -3.34
CA CYS A 14 4.35 2.06 -4.31
C CYS A 14 5.13 0.97 -5.03
N SER A 15 4.50 -0.19 -5.27
CA SER A 15 5.15 -1.25 -6.03
C SER A 15 5.17 -0.89 -7.52
N PHE A 16 6.20 -1.34 -8.24
CA PHE A 16 6.23 -1.19 -9.70
C PHE A 16 5.00 -1.80 -10.37
N GLN A 17 4.53 -2.95 -9.89
CA GLN A 17 3.33 -3.61 -10.39
C GLN A 17 2.10 -2.71 -10.26
N ALA A 18 1.86 -2.12 -9.08
CA ALA A 18 0.72 -1.24 -8.86
C ALA A 18 0.78 0.00 -9.76
N ALA A 19 1.94 0.64 -9.86
CA ALA A 19 2.13 1.79 -10.74
C ALA A 19 1.92 1.44 -12.22
N ASN A 20 2.23 0.21 -12.64
CA ASN A 20 1.98 -0.26 -14.00
C ASN A 20 0.50 -0.53 -14.25
N VAL A 21 -0.18 -1.24 -13.35
CA VAL A 21 -1.63 -1.55 -13.45
C VAL A 21 -2.44 -0.26 -13.52
N LEU A 22 -2.05 0.77 -12.76
CA LEU A 22 -2.71 2.07 -12.75
C LEU A 22 -2.26 3.01 -13.89
N GLY A 23 -1.33 2.58 -14.76
CA GLY A 23 -0.84 3.41 -15.86
C GLY A 23 -0.10 4.69 -15.42
N LEU A 24 0.47 4.70 -14.21
CA LEU A 24 1.06 5.91 -13.64
C LEU A 24 2.37 6.28 -14.33
N LYS A 25 2.52 7.58 -14.62
CA LYS A 25 3.74 8.16 -15.17
C LYS A 25 4.86 8.12 -14.13
N LYS A 26 5.95 7.46 -14.49
CA LYS A 26 7.14 7.29 -13.66
C LYS A 26 8.14 8.38 -13.98
N GLN A 27 8.82 8.88 -12.95
CA GLN A 27 9.85 9.91 -13.07
C GLN A 27 11.17 9.35 -12.59
N ASP A 28 12.26 9.78 -13.22
CA ASP A 28 13.61 9.52 -12.72
C ASP A 28 13.81 10.19 -11.36
N PHE A 29 14.51 9.47 -10.50
CA PHE A 29 14.79 9.88 -9.12
C PHE A 29 16.05 9.15 -8.63
N CYS A 30 16.66 9.61 -7.55
CA CYS A 30 17.73 8.89 -6.89
C CYS A 30 17.72 9.21 -5.41
N ALA A 31 17.46 8.20 -4.58
CA ALA A 31 17.61 8.27 -3.13
C ALA A 31 17.95 6.90 -2.56
N SER A 32 18.41 6.89 -1.30
CA SER A 32 18.57 5.68 -0.51
C SER A 32 17.58 5.73 0.66
N ILE A 33 16.90 4.62 0.90
CA ILE A 33 16.01 4.44 2.05
C ILE A 33 16.54 3.33 2.95
N ALA A 34 16.40 3.49 4.26
CA ALA A 34 16.73 2.45 5.23
C ALA A 34 15.46 1.70 5.65
N GLY A 35 15.54 0.38 5.73
CA GLY A 35 14.49 -0.46 6.32
C GLY A 35 14.66 -0.61 7.83
N VAL A 36 13.70 -1.28 8.47
CA VAL A 36 13.72 -1.54 9.93
C VAL A 36 14.96 -2.35 10.35
N SER A 37 15.48 -3.20 9.47
CA SER A 37 16.72 -3.96 9.70
C SER A 37 18.00 -3.12 9.60
N GLY A 38 17.90 -1.81 9.32
CA GLY A 38 19.05 -0.94 9.02
C GLY A 38 19.66 -1.16 7.64
N SER A 39 19.10 -2.09 6.85
CA SER A 39 19.53 -2.34 5.46
C SER A 39 19.14 -1.17 4.57
N TRP A 40 20.04 -0.79 3.66
CA TRP A 40 19.82 0.32 2.73
C TRP A 40 19.37 -0.18 1.36
N PHE A 41 18.45 0.54 0.73
CA PHE A 41 17.90 0.24 -0.58
C PHE A 41 17.93 1.48 -1.45
N SER A 42 18.49 1.36 -2.66
CA SER A 42 18.49 2.47 -3.62
C SER A 42 17.19 2.50 -4.42
N VAL A 43 16.55 3.66 -4.44
CA VAL A 43 15.34 3.95 -5.22
C VAL A 43 15.70 4.85 -6.39
N ARG A 44 15.34 4.43 -7.61
CA ARG A 44 15.67 5.16 -8.84
C ARG A 44 14.47 5.78 -9.56
N LYS A 45 13.26 5.49 -9.08
CA LYS A 45 12.02 5.93 -9.73
C LYS A 45 11.02 6.37 -8.68
N LYS A 46 10.23 7.37 -9.02
CA LYS A 46 9.09 7.83 -8.23
C LYS A 46 7.86 8.04 -9.10
N VAL A 47 6.70 8.13 -8.45
CA VAL A 47 5.44 8.55 -9.04
C VAL A 47 4.87 9.71 -8.23
N SER A 48 4.35 10.73 -8.90
CA SER A 48 3.57 11.79 -8.27
C SER A 48 2.13 11.65 -8.73
N THR A 49 1.23 11.30 -7.81
CA THR A 49 -0.18 11.05 -8.12
C THR A 49 -1.09 11.60 -7.03
N GLU A 50 -2.35 11.82 -7.36
CA GLU A 50 -3.40 12.09 -6.37
C GLU A 50 -3.92 10.76 -5.82
N ILE A 51 -4.08 10.70 -4.50
CA ILE A 51 -4.88 9.68 -3.82
C ILE A 51 -6.19 10.31 -3.36
N SER A 52 -7.24 9.50 -3.37
CA SER A 52 -8.54 9.89 -2.84
C SER A 52 -9.17 8.78 -2.02
N LYS A 53 -10.01 9.16 -1.05
CA LYS A 53 -10.92 8.25 -0.34
C LYS A 53 -12.31 8.85 -0.39
N GLY A 54 -13.17 8.31 -1.26
CA GLY A 54 -14.47 8.91 -1.58
C GLY A 54 -14.33 10.34 -2.10
N ASP A 55 -15.33 11.17 -1.83
CA ASP A 55 -15.37 12.57 -2.29
C ASP A 55 -14.70 13.56 -1.33
N SER A 56 -14.52 13.17 -0.06
CA SER A 56 -14.12 14.08 1.02
C SER A 56 -12.60 14.22 1.19
N PHE A 57 -11.82 13.23 0.75
CA PHE A 57 -10.36 13.26 0.91
C PHE A 57 -9.66 13.14 -0.43
N LYS A 58 -8.82 14.13 -0.75
CA LYS A 58 -7.91 14.13 -1.91
C LYS A 58 -6.58 14.77 -1.53
N ARG A 59 -5.47 14.08 -1.88
CA ARG A 59 -4.11 14.58 -1.65
C ARG A 59 -3.17 14.13 -2.75
N LYS A 60 -2.36 15.05 -3.25
CA LYS A 60 -1.24 14.74 -4.14
C LYS A 60 -0.04 14.31 -3.31
N LEU A 61 0.48 13.11 -3.60
CA LEU A 61 1.61 12.52 -2.89
C LEU A 61 2.68 12.05 -3.88
N ASN A 62 3.90 11.92 -3.36
CA ASN A 62 5.00 11.26 -4.05
C ASN A 62 5.18 9.85 -3.48
N PHE A 63 5.26 8.87 -4.36
CA PHE A 63 5.54 7.48 -4.01
C PHE A 63 6.89 7.06 -4.57
N LEU A 64 7.74 6.51 -3.72
CA LEU A 64 8.97 5.85 -4.11
C LEU A 64 8.64 4.47 -4.69
N LEU A 65 9.16 4.18 -5.89
CA LEU A 65 8.89 2.89 -6.54
C LEU A 65 9.87 1.83 -6.08
N VAL A 66 9.31 0.75 -5.54
CA VAL A 66 10.06 -0.42 -5.07
C VAL A 66 9.54 -1.70 -5.74
N PRO A 67 10.38 -2.75 -5.92
CA PRO A 67 9.93 -4.00 -6.56
C PRO A 67 8.81 -4.69 -5.78
N LYS A 68 8.92 -4.72 -4.45
CA LYS A 68 8.02 -5.42 -3.54
C LYS A 68 8.03 -4.70 -2.18
N ILE A 69 6.87 -4.56 -1.56
CA ILE A 69 6.70 -3.89 -0.24
C ILE A 69 6.54 -4.94 0.86
N THR A 70 5.67 -5.92 0.66
CA THR A 70 5.34 -6.95 1.66
C THR A 70 5.64 -8.35 1.14
N GLY A 71 5.95 -9.28 2.06
CA GLY A 71 6.14 -10.70 1.79
C GLY A 71 4.83 -11.45 1.60
N CYS A 72 4.67 -12.58 2.28
CA CYS A 72 3.39 -13.31 2.32
C CYS A 72 2.38 -12.52 3.17
N VAL A 73 1.24 -12.15 2.56
CA VAL A 73 0.13 -11.55 3.29
C VAL A 73 -0.80 -12.68 3.74
N PRO A 74 -1.28 -12.68 5.00
CA PRO A 74 -2.28 -13.64 5.44
C PRO A 74 -3.51 -13.60 4.52
N ASN A 75 -3.92 -14.75 4.01
CA ASN A 75 -5.06 -14.88 3.09
C ASN A 75 -6.22 -15.68 3.72
N GLN A 76 -6.33 -15.66 5.04
CA GLN A 76 -7.42 -16.31 5.75
C GLN A 76 -8.32 -15.26 6.42
N PRO A 77 -9.65 -15.36 6.25
CA PRO A 77 -10.56 -14.53 7.00
C PRO A 77 -10.48 -14.85 8.49
N PHE A 78 -10.84 -13.88 9.31
CA PHE A 78 -10.94 -14.06 10.75
C PHE A 78 -12.33 -13.66 11.27
N ASP A 79 -12.68 -14.26 12.40
CA ASP A 79 -13.99 -14.12 13.03
C ASP A 79 -14.00 -12.92 13.97
N LEU A 80 -14.80 -11.91 13.61
CA LEU A 80 -14.97 -10.68 14.38
C LEU A 80 -15.56 -10.93 15.77
N THR A 81 -16.39 -11.96 15.95
CA THR A 81 -17.04 -12.27 17.23
C THR A 81 -16.05 -12.70 18.30
N LYS A 82 -14.87 -13.17 17.89
CA LYS A 82 -13.79 -13.60 18.78
C LYS A 82 -12.84 -12.46 19.15
N MET A 83 -13.06 -11.25 18.65
CA MET A 83 -12.19 -10.09 18.87
C MET A 83 -12.89 -9.05 19.75
N ASN A 84 -12.14 -8.48 20.69
CA ASN A 84 -12.60 -7.35 21.51
C ASN A 84 -12.45 -6.03 20.74
N LEU A 85 -13.30 -5.84 19.74
CA LEU A 85 -13.30 -4.66 18.90
C LEU A 85 -14.12 -3.51 19.52
N PRO A 86 -13.64 -2.26 19.42
CA PRO A 86 -14.42 -1.10 19.84
C PRO A 86 -15.74 -1.00 19.06
N GLN A 87 -16.86 -0.89 19.78
CA GLN A 87 -18.21 -1.01 19.19
C GLN A 87 -18.78 0.30 18.63
N ASN A 88 -18.14 1.44 18.90
CA ASN A 88 -18.67 2.78 18.57
C ASN A 88 -17.74 3.57 17.64
N ILE A 89 -17.03 2.87 16.76
CA ILE A 89 -16.21 3.50 15.73
C ILE A 89 -16.57 2.95 14.35
N THR A 90 -16.48 3.80 13.34
CA THR A 90 -16.55 3.37 11.94
C THR A 90 -15.16 2.91 11.50
N TYR A 91 -15.04 1.62 11.18
CA TYR A 91 -13.80 1.08 10.63
C TYR A 91 -13.54 1.63 9.23
N ALA A 92 -12.26 1.78 8.89
CA ALA A 92 -11.86 2.35 7.61
C ALA A 92 -12.32 1.52 6.41
N ASP A 93 -12.35 0.19 6.59
CA ASP A 93 -12.80 -0.83 5.63
C ASP A 93 -13.79 -1.75 6.34
N ALA A 94 -15.03 -1.84 5.85
CA ALA A 94 -16.08 -2.64 6.49
C ALA A 94 -15.79 -4.16 6.44
N GLU A 95 -14.99 -4.59 5.45
CA GLU A 95 -14.63 -5.99 5.21
C GLU A 95 -13.16 -6.27 5.57
N PHE A 96 -12.58 -5.53 6.53
CA PHE A 96 -11.16 -5.70 6.90
C PHE A 96 -10.81 -7.12 7.41
N ASN A 97 -11.82 -7.88 7.83
CA ASN A 97 -11.67 -9.27 8.25
C ASN A 97 -11.66 -10.28 7.10
N ILE A 98 -11.92 -9.82 5.88
CA ILE A 98 -11.94 -10.64 4.67
C ILE A 98 -10.70 -10.29 3.83
N PRO A 99 -9.81 -11.26 3.55
CA PRO A 99 -8.69 -11.04 2.67
C PRO A 99 -9.16 -10.67 1.26
N GLN A 100 -8.64 -9.58 0.73
CA GLN A 100 -8.89 -9.21 -0.66
C GLN A 100 -7.89 -9.94 -1.55
N THR A 101 -8.40 -10.77 -2.46
CA THR A 101 -7.55 -11.44 -3.44
C THR A 101 -7.05 -10.40 -4.44
N ASN A 102 -5.73 -10.27 -4.60
CA ASN A 102 -5.18 -9.60 -5.78
C ASN A 102 -5.64 -10.41 -7.00
N GLN A 103 -6.54 -9.88 -7.85
CA GLN A 103 -7.03 -10.54 -9.06
C GLN A 103 -5.96 -10.76 -10.16
N TYR A 104 -4.67 -10.77 -9.80
CA TYR A 104 -3.59 -11.00 -10.73
C TYR A 104 -3.33 -12.50 -10.87
N SER A 105 -3.83 -13.07 -11.96
CA SER A 105 -3.29 -14.31 -12.51
C SER A 105 -1.99 -13.95 -13.24
N PRO A 106 -0.81 -14.51 -12.87
CA PRO A 106 0.33 -14.45 -13.77
C PRO A 106 -0.10 -15.19 -15.05
N GLY A 107 -0.04 -14.50 -16.19
CA GLY A 107 -0.25 -15.14 -17.48
C GLY A 107 0.67 -16.36 -17.61
N ARG A 108 0.10 -17.43 -18.14
CA ARG A 108 0.85 -18.58 -18.68
C ARG A 108 1.91 -18.12 -19.68
#